data_AF-A0A9R1UJG1-F1
#
_entry.id   AF-A0A9R1UJG1-F1
#
_cell.length_a   1.000
_cell.length_b   1.000
_cell.length_c   1.000
_cell.angle_alpha   90.00
_cell.angle_beta   90.00
_cell.angle_gamma   90.00
#
_symmetry.space_group_name_H-M   'P 1'
#
loop_
_entity.id
_entity.type
_entity.pdbx_description
1 polymer ?
#
loop_
_entity_poly.entity_id
_entity_poly.type
_entity_poly.pdbx_seq_one_letter_code
_entity_poly.pdbx_strand_id
1 'polypeptide(L)'
;MAAGHLHNEASCYQLCTLDSYYNKNELFSVELILMDKEGNKIQGYVHKAYIYKFKKLLKEGETFIFKSPNLAKMQEGRFQLTNQLQKLALNLDSTVTPCDDFC
;
A
#
# COMPACT_ATOMS: atom_id res chain seq x y z
N MET A 1 1.38 19.58 -12.79
CA MET A 1 1.66 18.19 -12.36
C MET A 1 0.37 17.64 -11.80
N ALA A 2 -0.27 16.73 -12.54
CA ALA A 2 -1.61 16.25 -12.22
C ALA A 2 -1.55 15.24 -11.07
N ALA A 3 -2.25 15.54 -9.98
CA ALA A 3 -2.76 14.51 -9.10
C ALA A 3 -3.84 13.74 -9.87
N GLY A 4 -3.73 12.41 -9.97
CA GLY A 4 -4.86 11.61 -10.46
C GLY A 4 -4.57 10.56 -11.54
N HIS A 5 -3.45 9.84 -11.45
CA HIS A 5 -3.36 8.53 -12.11
C HIS A 5 -2.67 7.54 -11.17
N LEU A 6 -3.33 7.19 -10.07
CA LEU A 6 -3.14 5.83 -9.58
C LEU A 6 -3.93 4.97 -10.55
N HIS A 7 -3.23 4.20 -11.40
CA HIS A 7 -3.84 3.01 -11.94
C HIS A 7 -4.32 2.19 -10.73
N ASN A 8 -5.63 1.93 -10.68
CA ASN A 8 -6.24 1.17 -9.58
C ASN A 8 -5.66 -0.26 -9.50
N GLU A 9 -4.94 -0.70 -10.53
CA GLU A 9 -4.27 -1.98 -10.63
C GLU A 9 -2.77 -1.83 -10.35
N ALA A 10 -2.25 -2.59 -9.40
CA ALA A 10 -0.82 -2.64 -9.11
C ALA A 10 -0.40 -4.00 -8.54
N SER A 11 0.82 -4.42 -8.88
CA SER A 11 1.48 -5.54 -8.21
C SER A 11 2.06 -5.11 -6.89
N CYS A 12 1.89 -5.95 -5.87
CA CYS A 12 2.59 -5.80 -4.61
C CYS A 12 4.04 -6.27 -4.75
N TYR A 13 4.94 -5.36 -5.12
CA TYR A 13 6.35 -5.66 -5.33
C TYR A 13 7.08 -6.02 -4.03
N GLN A 14 6.72 -5.39 -2.91
CA GLN A 14 7.29 -5.69 -1.60
C GLN A 14 6.22 -5.54 -0.50
N LEU A 15 6.19 -6.48 0.44
CA LEU A 15 5.29 -6.50 1.59
C LEU A 15 6.11 -6.66 2.88
N CYS A 16 5.96 -5.73 3.81
CA CYS A 16 6.65 -5.79 5.10
C CYS A 16 5.68 -5.49 6.24
N THR A 17 5.93 -6.07 7.41
CA THR A 17 5.17 -5.74 8.62
C THR A 17 6.05 -4.97 9.58
N LEU A 18 5.49 -3.93 10.20
CA LEU A 18 6.13 -3.20 11.28
C LEU A 18 5.47 -3.59 12.59
N ASP A 19 6.28 -4.07 13.54
CA ASP A 19 5.81 -4.36 14.89
C ASP A 19 5.61 -3.06 15.68
N SER A 20 4.67 -3.10 16.62
CA SER A 20 4.44 -1.99 17.54
C SER A 20 5.63 -1.83 18.48
N TYR A 21 6.13 -0.60 18.56
CA TYR A 21 7.19 -0.22 19.49
C TYR A 21 6.80 -0.49 20.96
N TYR A 22 5.52 -0.28 21.30
CA TYR A 22 5.01 -0.43 22.66
C TYR A 22 4.63 -1.88 23.00
N ASN A 23 4.22 -2.68 22.01
CA ASN A 23 3.84 -4.07 22.20
C ASN A 23 4.33 -4.92 21.01
N LYS A 24 5.44 -5.64 21.18
CA LYS A 24 6.05 -6.45 20.10
C LYS A 24 5.17 -7.62 19.62
N ASN A 25 4.10 -7.95 20.34
CA ASN A 25 3.13 -8.96 19.90
C ASN A 25 2.03 -8.38 18.99
N GLU A 26 2.03 -7.07 18.76
CA GLU A 26 1.07 -6.36 17.91
C GLU A 26 1.76 -5.76 16.68
N LEU A 27 1.06 -5.80 15.56
CA LEU A 27 1.48 -5.11 14.35
C LEU A 27 1.05 -3.62 14.41
N PHE A 28 1.98 -2.73 14.13
CA PHE A 28 1.74 -1.30 13.96
C PHE A 28 1.25 -0.96 12.55
N SER A 29 1.86 -1.56 11.53
CA SER A 29 1.43 -1.39 10.15
C SER A 29 1.86 -2.56 9.27
N VAL A 30 1.18 -2.67 8.14
CA VAL A 30 1.68 -3.43 6.98
C VAL A 30 2.11 -2.38 5.96
N GLU A 31 3.36 -2.40 5.52
CA GLU A 31 3.92 -1.51 4.51
C GLU A 31 4.03 -2.24 3.17
N LEU A 32 3.82 -1.52 2.09
CA LEU A 32 3.73 -2.02 0.72
C LEU A 32 4.59 -1.16 -0.20
N ILE A 33 5.21 -1.78 -1.21
CA ILE A 33 5.61 -1.09 -2.44
C ILE A 33 4.73 -1.65 -3.55
N LEU A 34 3.94 -0.77 -4.16
CA LEU A 34 3.07 -1.11 -5.28
C LEU A 34 3.70 -0.63 -6.57
N MET A 35 3.59 -1.42 -7.63
CA MET A 35 4.13 -1.11 -8.94
C MET A 35 3.02 -1.25 -10.00
N ASP A 36 2.84 -0.21 -10.81
CA ASP A 36 1.91 -0.27 -11.95
C ASP A 36 2.57 -0.97 -13.16
N LYS A 37 1.79 -1.13 -14.23
CA LYS A 37 2.26 -1.79 -15.46
C LYS A 37 3.37 -1.05 -16.21
N GLU A 38 3.53 0.24 -15.95
CA GLU A 38 4.59 1.07 -16.55
C GLU A 38 5.88 1.02 -15.71
N GLY A 39 5.85 0.34 -14.55
CA GLY A 39 6.97 0.23 -13.62
C GLY A 39 7.05 1.38 -12.63
N ASN A 40 6.07 2.29 -12.58
CA ASN A 40 6.03 3.35 -11.59
C ASN A 40 5.72 2.75 -10.22
N LYS A 41 6.45 3.20 -9.20
CA LYS A 41 6.32 2.70 -7.84
C LYS A 41 5.71 3.74 -6.91
N ILE A 42 4.82 3.29 -6.03
CA ILE A 42 4.26 4.07 -4.93
C ILE A 42 4.33 3.27 -3.64
N GLN A 43 4.67 3.95 -2.53
CA GLN A 43 4.58 3.35 -1.21
C GLN A 43 3.12 3.26 -0.77
N GLY A 44 2.77 2.19 -0.07
CA GLY A 44 1.46 2.00 0.52
C GLY A 44 1.56 1.51 1.96
N TYR A 45 0.49 1.68 2.73
CA TYR A 45 0.41 1.07 4.06
C TYR A 45 -1.03 0.77 4.49
N VAL A 46 -1.15 -0.19 5.40
CA VAL A 46 -2.36 -0.50 6.17
C VAL A 46 -2.11 -0.08 7.61
N HIS A 47 -2.94 0.83 8.12
CA HIS A 47 -2.89 1.22 9.53
C HIS A 47 -3.32 0.07 10.45
N LYS A 48 -2.75 -0.04 11.67
CA LYS A 48 -3.06 -1.13 12.63
C LYS A 48 -4.53 -1.48 12.76
N ALA A 49 -5.38 -0.45 12.80
CA ALA A 49 -6.83 -0.60 12.97
C ALA A 49 -7.50 -1.41 11.85
N TYR A 50 -6.86 -1.52 10.68
CA TYR A 50 -7.43 -2.15 9.49
C TYR A 50 -6.61 -3.35 8.99
N ILE A 51 -5.53 -3.73 9.69
CA ILE A 51 -4.69 -4.88 9.32
C ILE A 51 -5.53 -6.17 9.22
N TYR A 52 -6.49 -6.37 10.13
CA TYR A 52 -7.34 -7.56 10.14
C TYR A 52 -8.09 -7.78 8.82
N LYS A 53 -8.44 -6.69 8.11
CA LYS A 53 -9.18 -6.72 6.84
C LYS A 53 -8.29 -7.13 5.67
N PHE A 54 -7.03 -6.68 5.65
CA PHE A 54 -6.18 -6.79 4.47
C PHE A 54 -5.04 -7.81 4.59
N LYS A 55 -4.63 -8.20 5.80
CA LYS A 55 -3.44 -9.04 6.04
C LYS A 55 -3.47 -10.39 5.32
N LYS A 56 -4.67 -10.97 5.12
CA LYS A 56 -4.84 -12.24 4.39
C LYS A 56 -5.04 -12.06 2.88
N LEU A 57 -5.35 -10.85 2.44
CA LEU A 57 -5.62 -10.52 1.04
C LEU A 57 -4.35 -10.09 0.31
N LEU A 58 -3.55 -9.22 0.94
CA LEU A 58 -2.32 -8.71 0.35
C LEU A 58 -1.20 -9.74 0.44
N LYS A 59 -0.58 -10.02 -0.70
CA LYS A 59 0.59 -10.89 -0.80
C LYS A 59 1.62 -10.28 -1.74
N GLU A 60 2.88 -10.40 -1.37
CA GLU A 60 3.99 -10.03 -2.24
C GLU A 60 3.95 -10.87 -3.53
N GLY A 61 4.22 -10.23 -4.67
CA GLY A 61 4.22 -10.84 -5.99
C GLY A 61 2.85 -10.93 -6.68
N GLU A 62 1.74 -10.72 -5.95
CA GLU A 62 0.39 -10.73 -6.52
C GLU A 62 -0.04 -9.34 -7.00
N THR A 63 -0.96 -9.32 -7.99
CA THR A 63 -1.55 -8.09 -8.54
C THR A 63 -2.95 -7.88 -7.98
N PHE A 64 -3.28 -6.63 -7.70
CA PHE A 64 -4.54 -6.26 -7.06
C PHE A 64 -5.17 -5.03 -7.70
N ILE A 65 -6.50 -5.00 -7.67
CA ILE A 65 -7.28 -3.78 -7.87
C ILE A 65 -7.59 -3.16 -6.51
N PHE A 66 -7.18 -1.92 -6.34
CA PHE A 66 -7.42 -1.06 -5.18
C PHE A 66 -8.56 -0.09 -5.49
N LYS A 67 -9.65 -0.16 -4.73
CA LYS A 67 -10.79 0.77 -4.84
C LYS A 67 -10.86 1.68 -3.63
N SER A 68 -11.03 2.97 -3.89
CA SER A 68 -11.10 4.04 -2.89
C SER A 68 -9.97 4.00 -1.85
N PRO A 69 -8.69 3.89 -2.25
CA PRO A 69 -7.60 4.12 -1.32
C PRO A 69 -7.52 5.60 -0.96
N ASN A 70 -7.05 5.91 0.25
CA ASN A 70 -6.67 7.28 0.58
C ASN A 70 -5.25 7.58 0.08
N LEU A 71 -4.96 8.85 -0.19
CA LEU A 71 -3.60 9.35 -0.42
C LEU A 71 -3.14 10.16 0.79
N ALA A 72 -2.12 9.64 1.47
CA ALA A 72 -1.51 10.30 2.61
C ALA A 72 -0.22 11.00 2.17
N LYS A 73 0.08 12.18 2.73
CA LYS A 73 1.35 12.86 2.51
C LYS A 73 2.49 12.00 3.08
N MET A 74 3.59 11.87 2.35
CA MET A 74 4.82 11.30 2.92
C MET A 74 5.39 12.27 3.97
N GLN A 75 5.96 11.73 5.05
CA GLN A 75 6.61 12.55 6.05
C GLN A 75 7.91 13.12 5.47
N GLU A 76 8.06 14.44 5.56
CA GLU A 76 9.27 15.15 5.15
C GLU A 76 10.44 14.75 6.05
N GLY A 77 11.64 14.62 5.45
CA GLY A 77 12.87 14.28 6.18
C GLY A 77 13.01 12.80 6.59
N ARG A 78 12.07 11.91 6.21
CA ARG A 78 12.24 10.47 6.35
C ARG A 78 12.74 9.83 5.05
N PHE A 79 13.46 8.71 5.18
CA PHE A 79 13.86 7.90 4.04
C PHE A 79 12.62 7.44 3.25
N GLN A 80 12.60 7.74 1.95
CA GLN A 80 11.54 7.37 1.04
C GLN A 80 12.09 6.32 0.08
N LEU A 81 11.32 5.26 -0.15
CA LEU A 81 11.69 4.18 -1.07
C LEU A 81 11.29 4.50 -2.52
N THR A 82 10.53 5.57 -2.71
CA THR A 82 10.06 6.05 -4.01
C THR A 82 10.17 7.56 -4.06
N ASN A 83 10.22 8.14 -5.26
CA ASN A 83 10.24 9.60 -5.45
C ASN A 83 8.84 10.25 -5.30
N GLN A 84 7.85 9.51 -4.78
CA GLN A 84 6.48 9.98 -4.62
C GLN A 84 6.33 10.77 -3.32
N LEU A 85 5.70 11.95 -3.39
CA LEU A 85 5.42 12.78 -2.21
C LEU A 85 4.18 12.32 -1.43
N GLN A 86 3.46 11.32 -1.96
CA GLN A 86 2.27 10.74 -1.37
C GLN A 86 2.41 9.22 -1.33
N LYS A 87 1.72 8.60 -0.37
CA LYS A 87 1.61 7.16 -0.23
C LYS A 87 0.17 6.72 -0.12
N LEU A 88 -0.11 5.52 -0.62
CA LEU A 88 -1.41 4.88 -0.58
C LEU A 88 -1.73 4.45 0.86
N ALA A 89 -2.89 4.81 1.37
CA ALA A 89 -3.36 4.42 2.70
C ALA A 89 -4.64 3.59 2.57
N LEU A 90 -4.57 2.32 2.94
CA LEU A 90 -5.73 1.44 2.99
C LEU A 90 -6.46 1.63 4.32
N ASN A 91 -7.72 2.07 4.22
CA ASN A 91 -8.59 2.35 5.35
C ASN A 91 -9.78 1.36 5.38
N LEU A 92 -10.76 1.62 6.25
CA LEU A 92 -11.95 0.79 6.36
C LEU A 92 -12.76 0.70 5.07
N ASP A 93 -12.84 1.79 4.30
CA ASP A 93 -13.66 1.90 3.09
C ASP A 93 -12.94 1.40 1.84
N SER A 94 -11.61 1.31 1.88
CA SER A 94 -10.81 0.76 0.79
C SER A 94 -11.14 -0.71 0.55
N THR A 95 -11.18 -1.11 -0.71
CA THR A 95 -11.36 -2.52 -1.11
C THR A 95 -10.15 -2.97 -1.93
N VAL A 96 -9.70 -4.20 -1.70
CA VAL A 96 -8.61 -4.86 -2.43
C VAL A 96 -9.17 -6.16 -2.99
N THR A 97 -9.08 -6.33 -4.30
CA THR A 97 -9.46 -7.58 -4.98
C THR A 97 -8.27 -8.11 -5.77
N PRO A 98 -8.00 -9.42 -5.75
CA PRO A 98 -7.02 -10.03 -6.65
C PRO A 98 -7.31 -9.66 -8.11
N CYS A 99 -6.24 -9.50 -8.88
CA CYS A 99 -6.28 -9.24 -10.32
C CYS A 99 -5.34 -10.23 -10.99
N ASP A 100 -5.89 -11.12 -11.82
CA ASP A 100 -5.12 -12.17 -12.48
C ASP A 100 -4.42 -11.67 -13.76
N ASP A 101 -4.84 -10.53 -14.31
CA ASP A 101 -4.31 -9.96 -15.56
C ASP A 101 -4.09 -8.44 -15.44
N PHE A 102 -2.85 -7.98 -15.63
CA PHE A 102 -2.62 -6.61 -16.12
C PHE A 102 -3.12 -6.56 -17.57
N CYS A 103 -4.37 -6.16 -17.79
CA CYS A 103 -4.86 -5.91 -19.15
C CYS A 103 -4.31 -4.57 -19.73
#